data_AF-A0A5C7WCX6-F1
#
_entry.id   AF-A0A5C7WCX6-F1
#
_cell.length_a   1.000
_cell.length_b   1.000
_cell.length_c   1.000
_cell.angle_alpha   90.00
_cell.angle_beta   90.00
_cell.angle_gamma   90.00
#
_symmetry.space_group_name_H-M   'P 1'
#
loop_
_entity.id
_entity.type
_entity.pdbx_description
1 polymer ?
#
loop_
_entity_poly.entity_id
_entity_poly.type
_entity_poly.pdbx_seq_one_letter_code
_entity_poly.pdbx_strand_id
1 'polypeptide(L)'
;MRISSYAASRLVKAYNHSFDEQVTAFLTDAVIVACCGFGVMHRHVKAEPSGRFQDGHRLRTSDILRAEKHGAFWGLRTRSGSFYVVASFHPHGGRQSL
;
A
#
# COMPACT_ATOMS: atom_id res chain seq x y z
N MET A 1 7.32 14.46 0.81
CA MET A 1 6.43 14.20 1.96
C MET A 1 7.24 13.41 2.99
N ARG A 2 7.28 13.84 4.26
CA ARG A 2 8.06 13.13 5.29
C ARG A 2 7.21 11.99 5.87
N ILE A 3 7.69 10.76 5.76
CA ILE A 3 7.04 9.59 6.38
C ILE A 3 7.08 9.72 7.91
N SER A 4 5.97 9.41 8.59
CA SER A 4 5.95 9.41 10.06
C SER A 4 6.81 8.26 10.61
N SER A 5 7.34 8.39 11.83
CA SER A 5 8.13 7.32 12.46
C SER A 5 7.33 6.02 12.61
N TYR A 6 6.02 6.14 12.89
CA TYR A 6 5.09 5.03 12.92
C TYR A 6 4.98 4.33 11.56
N ALA A 7 4.70 5.10 10.48
CA ALA A 7 4.58 4.55 9.14
C ALA A 7 5.90 3.92 8.66
N ALA A 8 7.05 4.55 8.97
CA ALA A 8 8.37 4.00 8.65
C ALA A 8 8.62 2.67 9.38
N SER A 9 8.32 2.58 10.68
CA SER A 9 8.45 1.33 11.44
C SER A 9 7.55 0.23 10.89
N ARG A 10 6.30 0.57 10.54
CA ARG A 10 5.34 -0.36 9.93
C ARG A 10 5.81 -0.84 8.56
N LEU A 11 6.38 0.05 7.76
CA LEU A 11 6.89 -0.25 6.42
C LEU A 11 8.07 -1.24 6.48
N VAL A 12 9.02 -1.04 7.40
CA VAL A 12 10.12 -2.00 7.64
C VAL A 12 9.57 -3.37 8.06
N LYS A 13 8.58 -3.41 8.95
CA LYS A 13 7.92 -4.67 9.34
C LYS A 13 7.22 -5.34 8.15
N ALA A 14 6.59 -4.56 7.27
CA ALA A 14 5.93 -5.09 6.08
C ALA A 14 6.95 -5.68 5.09
N TYR A 15 8.09 -5.02 4.89
CA TYR A 15 9.17 -5.52 4.02
C TYR A 15 9.77 -6.85 4.48
N ASN A 16 9.77 -7.11 5.79
CA ASN A 16 10.28 -8.34 6.38
C ASN A 16 9.20 -9.41 6.59
N HIS A 17 7.95 -9.15 6.18
CA HIS A 17 6.86 -10.11 6.27
C HIS A 17 6.78 -10.93 4.99
N SER A 18 6.63 -12.25 5.13
CA SER A 18 6.36 -13.15 4.01
C SER A 18 4.89 -13.09 3.64
N PHE A 19 4.60 -12.74 2.38
CA PHE A 19 3.26 -12.79 1.81
C PHE A 19 3.15 -13.96 0.84
N ASP A 20 1.94 -14.52 0.70
CA ASP A 20 1.69 -15.70 -0.14
C ASP A 20 1.79 -15.41 -1.65
N GLU A 21 1.85 -14.14 -2.05
CA GLU A 21 1.97 -13.70 -3.42
C GLU A 21 2.89 -12.49 -3.57
N GLN A 22 3.32 -12.20 -4.80
CA GLN A 22 4.19 -11.08 -5.08
C GLN A 22 3.50 -9.75 -4.80
N VAL A 23 4.03 -9.00 -3.82
CA VAL A 23 3.58 -7.65 -3.50
C VAL A 23 3.94 -6.71 -4.65
N THR A 24 2.93 -6.07 -5.25
CA THR A 24 3.10 -5.06 -6.30
C THR A 24 3.71 -3.78 -5.74
N ALA A 25 3.22 -3.31 -4.59
CA ALA A 25 3.83 -2.22 -3.81
C ALA A 25 3.26 -2.17 -2.38
N PHE A 26 3.97 -1.46 -1.52
CA PHE A 26 3.55 -1.16 -0.15
C PHE A 26 3.00 0.26 -0.08
N LEU A 27 1.93 0.45 0.68
CA LEU A 27 1.22 1.72 0.83
C LEU A 27 1.33 2.23 2.27
N THR A 28 1.76 3.47 2.44
CA THR A 28 1.60 4.25 3.68
C THR A 28 0.53 5.32 3.50
N ASP A 29 -0.01 5.80 4.61
CA ASP A 29 -1.08 6.81 4.62
C ASP A 29 -2.29 6.39 3.77
N ALA A 30 -2.62 5.09 3.80
CA ALA A 30 -3.63 4.52 2.92
C ALA A 30 -5.06 4.95 3.32
N VAL A 31 -5.89 5.20 2.32
CA VAL A 31 -7.33 5.42 2.42
C VAL A 31 -8.02 4.67 1.30
N ILE A 32 -9.21 4.14 1.53
CA ILE A 32 -10.04 3.49 0.53
C ILE A 32 -11.26 4.35 0.24
N VAL A 33 -11.46 4.69 -1.04
CA VAL A 33 -12.58 5.54 -1.48
C VAL A 33 -13.09 5.01 -2.81
N ALA A 34 -14.40 4.85 -2.93
CA ALA A 34 -15.06 4.38 -4.15
C ALA A 34 -14.41 3.09 -4.72
N CYS A 35 -14.23 2.08 -3.86
CA CYS A 35 -13.57 0.82 -4.15
C CYS A 35 -12.09 0.93 -4.57
N CYS A 36 -11.43 2.08 -4.48
CA CYS A 36 -10.01 2.21 -4.83
C CYS A 36 -9.16 2.51 -3.60
N GLY A 37 -7.94 1.97 -3.58
CA GLY A 37 -6.92 2.34 -2.61
C GLY A 37 -6.16 3.57 -3.06
N PHE A 38 -5.95 4.51 -2.15
CA PHE A 38 -5.06 5.65 -2.31
C PHE A 38 -3.98 5.57 -1.24
N GLY A 39 -2.75 5.99 -1.56
CA GLY A 39 -1.68 6.04 -0.57
C GLY A 39 -0.35 6.49 -1.16
N VAL A 40 0.66 6.64 -0.30
CA VAL A 40 2.05 6.84 -0.70
C VAL A 40 2.67 5.46 -0.94
N MET A 41 3.21 5.26 -2.13
CA MET A 41 3.68 3.98 -2.62
C MET A 41 5.19 3.80 -2.39
N HIS A 42 5.59 2.58 -2.05
CA HIS A 42 6.98 2.18 -1.82
C HIS A 42 7.27 0.79 -2.41
N ARG A 43 8.50 0.59 -2.88
CA ARG A 43 9.01 -0.63 -3.53
C ARG A 43 8.06 -1.19 -4.59
N HIS A 44 7.61 -0.32 -5.50
CA HIS A 44 6.77 -0.79 -6.59
C HIS A 44 7.58 -1.68 -7.54
N VAL A 45 7.06 -2.85 -7.91
CA VAL A 45 7.76 -3.84 -8.75
C VAL A 45 8.12 -3.35 -10.15
N LYS A 46 7.49 -2.25 -10.59
CA LYS A 46 7.77 -1.55 -11.86
C LYS A 46 8.41 -0.17 -11.69
N ALA A 47 9.06 0.10 -10.55
CA ALA A 47 9.77 1.36 -10.35
C ALA A 47 10.89 1.50 -11.39
N GLU A 48 10.91 2.62 -12.12
CA GLU A 48 11.88 2.92 -13.16
C GLU A 48 12.81 4.10 -12.74
N PRO A 49 14.08 4.10 -13.21
CA PRO A 49 14.98 5.24 -13.01
C PRO A 49 14.43 6.56 -13.57
N SER A 50 13.54 6.49 -14.57
CA SER A 50 12.88 7.61 -15.24
C SER A 50 11.91 8.40 -14.32
N GLY A 51 11.53 7.85 -13.17
CA GLY A 51 10.55 8.48 -12.26
C GLY A 51 9.24 7.70 -12.14
N ARG A 52 8.96 6.81 -13.10
CA ARG A 52 7.72 6.03 -13.09
C ARG A 52 7.72 5.08 -11.88
N PHE A 53 6.66 5.17 -11.08
CA PHE A 53 6.49 4.39 -9.85
C PHE A 53 7.65 4.49 -8.85
N GLN A 54 8.33 5.64 -8.75
CA GLN A 54 9.32 5.84 -7.69
C GLN A 54 8.67 5.97 -6.30
N ASP A 55 9.43 5.59 -5.29
CA ASP A 55 9.02 5.64 -3.89
C ASP A 55 8.65 7.06 -3.47
N GLY A 56 7.63 7.17 -2.61
CA GLY A 56 7.15 8.46 -2.11
C GLY A 56 6.10 9.14 -2.97
N HIS A 57 5.81 8.62 -4.17
CA HIS A 57 4.72 9.10 -5.01
C HIS A 57 3.36 8.62 -4.50
N ARG A 58 2.31 9.41 -4.73
CA ARG A 58 0.93 8.98 -4.47
C ARG A 58 0.44 8.07 -5.60
N LEU A 59 -0.24 7.00 -5.23
CA LEU A 59 -0.85 6.04 -6.15
C LEU A 59 -2.35 5.95 -5.86
N ARG A 60 -3.13 5.80 -6.94
CA ARG A 60 -4.49 5.27 -6.92
C ARG A 60 -4.46 3.87 -7.54
N THR A 61 -5.01 2.87 -6.87
CA THR A 61 -5.17 1.52 -7.44
C THR A 61 -6.34 1.47 -8.43
N SER A 62 -6.42 0.41 -9.23
CA SER A 62 -7.70 0.00 -9.83
C SER A 62 -8.67 -0.49 -8.72
N ASP A 63 -9.91 -0.80 -9.08
CA ASP A 63 -10.92 -1.29 -8.11
C ASP A 63 -10.35 -2.45 -7.28
N ILE A 64 -10.50 -2.37 -5.96
CA ILE A 64 -10.23 -3.41 -5.00
C ILE A 64 -11.35 -4.45 -5.14
N LEU A 65 -10.98 -5.68 -5.48
CA LEU A 65 -11.89 -6.81 -5.53
C LEU A 65 -11.94 -7.56 -4.19
N ARG A 66 -10.84 -7.53 -3.44
CA ARG A 66 -10.74 -8.19 -2.14
C ARG A 66 -9.74 -7.48 -1.24
N ALA A 67 -10.14 -7.26 0.01
CA ALA A 67 -9.26 -6.82 1.09
C ALA A 67 -9.18 -7.94 2.13
N GLU A 68 -7.97 -8.30 2.55
CA GLU A 68 -7.79 -9.37 3.53
C GLU A 68 -6.60 -9.11 4.46
N LYS A 69 -6.61 -9.76 5.62
CA LYS A 69 -5.60 -9.54 6.65
C LYS A 69 -4.46 -10.55 6.49
N HIS A 70 -3.24 -10.05 6.39
CA HIS A 70 -1.98 -10.79 6.34
C HIS A 70 -1.14 -10.44 7.57
N GLY A 71 -1.26 -11.26 8.63
CA GLY A 71 -0.69 -10.97 9.94
C GLY A 71 -1.16 -9.62 10.49
N ALA A 72 -0.25 -8.65 10.54
CA ALA A 72 -0.54 -7.30 11.03
C ALA A 72 -0.91 -6.29 9.91
N PHE A 73 -0.98 -6.73 8.66
CA PHE A 73 -1.17 -5.87 7.48
C PHE A 73 -2.46 -6.22 6.74
N TRP A 74 -2.94 -5.30 5.90
CA TRP A 74 -4.02 -5.56 4.95
C TRP A 74 -3.45 -5.69 3.55
N GLY A 75 -3.82 -6.75 2.84
CA GLY A 75 -3.56 -6.95 1.43
C GLY A 75 -4.78 -6.57 0.61
N LEU A 76 -4.57 -5.84 -0.49
CA LEU A 76 -5.59 -5.37 -1.42
C LEU A 76 -5.34 -6.00 -2.79
N ARG A 77 -6.21 -6.91 -3.20
CA ARG A 77 -6.21 -7.44 -4.57
C ARG A 77 -7.13 -6.61 -5.44
N THR A 78 -6.61 -6.20 -6.58
CA THR A 78 -7.25 -5.20 -7.45
C THR A 78 -7.62 -5.79 -8.80
N ARG A 79 -8.54 -5.15 -9.51
CA ARG A 79 -9.06 -5.59 -10.82
C ARG A 79 -7.97 -5.74 -11.88
N SER A 80 -6.89 -4.95 -11.78
CA SER A 80 -5.72 -5.07 -12.66
C SER A 80 -4.81 -6.27 -12.35
N GLY A 81 -5.18 -7.12 -11.38
CA GLY A 81 -4.37 -8.25 -10.93
C GLY A 81 -3.22 -7.87 -10.00
N SER A 82 -3.23 -6.64 -9.47
CA SER A 82 -2.17 -6.15 -8.58
C SER A 82 -2.50 -6.41 -7.11
N PHE A 83 -1.46 -6.67 -6.32
CA PHE A 83 -1.53 -6.93 -4.88
C PHE A 83 -0.79 -5.83 -4.11
N TYR A 84 -1.53 -5.00 -3.38
CA TYR A 84 -0.96 -3.91 -2.58
C TYR A 84 -1.03 -4.22 -1.10
N VAL A 85 0.04 -3.93 -0.36
CA VAL A 85 0.07 -4.12 1.09
C VAL A 85 -0.06 -2.77 1.80
N VAL A 86 -1.07 -2.62 2.64
CA VAL A 86 -1.24 -1.43 3.50
C VAL A 86 -0.34 -1.56 4.73
N ALA A 87 0.79 -0.85 4.72
CA ALA A 87 1.70 -0.74 5.86
C ALA A 87 1.09 0.15 6.95
N SER A 88 0.51 1.30 6.57
CA SER A 88 -0.20 2.19 7.49
C SER A 88 -1.39 2.87 6.82
N PHE A 89 -2.44 3.12 7.61
CA PHE A 89 -3.57 3.91 7.19
C PHE A 89 -3.33 5.40 7.48
N HIS A 90 -3.97 6.27 6.71
CA HIS A 90 -3.99 7.70 7.00
C HIS A 90 -4.55 7.95 8.42
N PRO A 91 -3.92 8.83 9.23
CA PRO A 91 -4.32 9.03 10.63
C PRO A 91 -5.74 9.60 10.77
N HIS A 92 -6.22 10.34 9.78
CA HIS A 92 -7.58 10.87 9.73
C HIS A 92 -8.45 9.97 8.84
N GLY A 93 -9.04 8.91 9.40
CA GLY A 93 -10.10 8.15 8.74
C GLY A 93 -9.66 6.98 7.85
N GLY A 94 -8.35 6.77 7.62
CA GLY A 94 -7.90 5.73 6.69
C GLY A 94 -8.29 4.31 7.11
N ARG A 95 -8.21 4.01 8.42
CA ARG A 95 -8.58 2.69 8.94
C ARG A 95 -10.08 2.42 8.82
N GLN A 96 -10.89 3.45 9.04
CA GLN A 96 -12.37 3.43 8.98
C GLN A 96 -12.89 3.32 7.55
N SER A 97 -12.05 3.65 6.57
CA SER A 97 -12.40 3.59 5.15
C SER A 97 -12.27 2.20 4.52
N LEU A 98 -11.61 1.26 5.22
CA LEU A 98 -11.47 -0.15 4.83
C LEU A 98 -12.76 -0.91 5.13
#